data_AF-A0A7C4YTC0-F1
#
_entry.id   AF-A0A7C4YTC0-F1
#
_cell.length_a   1.000
_cell.length_b   1.000
_cell.length_c   1.000
_cell.angle_alpha   90.00
_cell.angle_beta   90.00
_cell.angle_gamma   90.00
#
_symmetry.space_group_name_H-M   'P 1'
#
loop_
_entity.id
_entity.type
_entity.pdbx_description
1 polymer ?
#
loop_
_entity_poly.entity_id
_entity_poly.type
_entity_poly.pdbx_seq_one_letter_code
_entity_poly.pdbx_strand_id
1 'polypeptide(L)'
;MSEELYINYFAILGLNEDSKAGDIRKNYKKMMKDLLLEIHNLSSLTPAQLDEYLLKMAMLNAGYYILRDDERRNNYLMHRKKVIELEKKWCEVAEKDPDSQEADRLRREYDRALQDFLTKYMEELVLEAGRDRECVETSNWDPFHERHASRVLRHYRQKLYSQIHERLPYYDVTKPQIDWDERKKIVASIVRKELSEDE
;
A
#
# COMPACT_ATOMS: atom_id res chain seq x y z
N MET A 1 -5.52 -0.10 12.73
CA MET A 1 -5.26 -0.50 11.33
C MET A 1 -4.48 0.63 10.69
N SER A 2 -3.32 0.38 10.09
CA SER A 2 -2.57 1.44 9.39
C SER A 2 -3.12 1.55 7.96
N GLU A 3 -4.07 2.47 7.77
CA GLU A 3 -4.58 2.84 6.44
C GLU A 3 -3.49 3.44 5.53
N GLU A 4 -2.32 3.73 6.11
CA GLU A 4 -1.17 4.38 5.48
C GLU A 4 -0.51 3.49 4.41
N LEU A 5 -0.71 2.17 4.46
CA LEU A 5 -0.16 1.26 3.46
C LEU A 5 -1.00 1.19 2.18
N TYR A 6 -2.27 1.60 2.22
CA TYR A 6 -3.04 1.76 1.00
C TYR A 6 -2.68 3.07 0.34
N ILE A 7 -2.16 3.01 -0.90
CA ILE A 7 -1.72 4.21 -1.61
C ILE A 7 -2.75 5.33 -1.50
N ASN A 8 -2.29 6.47 -1.00
CA ASN A 8 -3.07 7.70 -0.84
C ASN A 8 -2.49 8.79 -1.74
N TYR A 9 -3.13 9.03 -2.88
CA TYR A 9 -2.67 10.03 -3.85
C TYR A 9 -2.83 11.48 -3.35
N PHE A 10 -3.76 11.74 -2.43
CA PHE A 10 -3.84 13.04 -1.78
C PHE A 10 -2.63 13.26 -0.89
N ALA A 11 -2.27 12.27 -0.06
CA ALA A 11 -1.08 12.34 0.79
C ALA A 11 0.21 12.48 -0.05
N ILE A 12 0.32 11.78 -1.17
CA ILE A 12 1.45 11.89 -2.12
C ILE A 12 1.59 13.32 -2.66
N LEU A 13 0.48 14.04 -2.87
CA LEU A 13 0.49 15.44 -3.30
C LEU A 13 0.50 16.43 -2.13
N GLY A 14 0.63 15.97 -0.87
CA GLY A 14 0.56 16.82 0.31
C GLY A 14 -0.78 17.53 0.46
N LEU A 15 -1.88 16.83 0.17
CA LEU A 15 -3.24 17.34 0.14
C LEU A 15 -4.17 16.53 1.05
N ASN A 16 -5.30 17.14 1.40
CA ASN A 16 -6.43 16.47 2.05
C ASN A 16 -7.43 15.98 0.99
N GLU A 17 -8.27 14.98 1.33
CA GLU A 17 -9.23 14.38 0.39
C GLU A 17 -10.31 15.36 -0.12
N ASP A 18 -10.53 16.48 0.56
CA ASP A 18 -11.48 17.56 0.19
C ASP A 18 -10.87 18.63 -0.73
N SER A 19 -9.60 18.47 -1.12
CA SER A 19 -8.87 19.44 -1.96
C SER A 19 -9.49 19.58 -3.34
N LYS A 20 -9.56 20.82 -3.84
CA LYS A 20 -10.13 21.12 -5.16
C LYS A 20 -9.12 20.85 -6.27
N ALA A 21 -9.61 20.68 -7.50
CA ALA A 21 -8.78 20.46 -8.69
C ALA A 21 -7.69 21.53 -8.90
N GLY A 22 -7.97 22.78 -8.50
CA GLY A 22 -6.98 23.88 -8.53
C GLY A 22 -5.80 23.64 -7.59
N ASP A 23 -6.07 23.17 -6.37
CA ASP A 23 -5.04 22.85 -5.37
C ASP A 23 -4.23 21.62 -5.80
N ILE A 24 -4.91 20.62 -6.36
CA ILE A 24 -4.29 19.42 -6.95
C ILE A 24 -3.26 19.81 -8.02
N ARG A 25 -3.65 20.66 -8.99
CA ARG A 25 -2.73 21.14 -10.03
C ARG A 25 -1.56 21.94 -9.44
N LYS A 26 -1.84 22.85 -8.50
CA LYS A 26 -0.83 23.71 -7.89
C LYS A 26 0.22 22.89 -7.14
N ASN A 27 -0.20 21.97 -6.28
CA ASN A 27 0.71 21.13 -5.50
C ASN A 27 1.51 20.18 -6.38
N TYR A 28 0.86 19.53 -7.36
CA TYR A 28 1.57 18.68 -8.32
C TYR A 28 2.70 19.44 -9.03
N LYS A 29 2.43 20.61 -9.61
CA LYS A 29 3.45 21.41 -10.31
C LYS A 29 4.59 21.82 -9.39
N LYS A 30 4.28 22.20 -8.14
CA LYS A 30 5.29 22.53 -7.14
C LYS A 30 6.18 21.33 -6.82
N MET A 31 5.59 20.22 -6.40
CA MET A 31 6.34 19.02 -5.98
C MET A 31 7.16 18.42 -7.12
N MET A 32 6.60 18.38 -8.34
CA MET A 32 7.34 17.91 -9.51
C MET A 32 8.54 18.81 -9.82
N LYS A 33 8.36 20.14 -9.77
CA LYS A 33 9.46 21.09 -9.96
C LYS A 33 10.55 20.90 -8.91
N ASP A 34 10.16 20.79 -7.63
CA ASP A 34 11.11 20.60 -6.53
C ASP A 34 11.89 19.29 -6.70
N LEU A 35 11.22 18.20 -7.12
CA LEU A 35 11.84 16.91 -7.41
C LEU A 35 12.82 16.98 -8.60
N LEU A 36 12.45 17.65 -9.68
CA LEU A 36 13.32 17.83 -10.84
C LEU A 36 14.58 18.67 -10.49
N LEU A 37 14.43 19.68 -9.64
CA LEU A 37 15.57 20.45 -9.13
C LEU A 37 16.48 19.60 -8.25
N GLU A 38 15.91 18.77 -7.38
CA GLU A 38 16.67 17.82 -6.55
C GLU A 38 17.51 16.88 -7.44
N ILE A 39 16.89 16.28 -8.47
CA ILE A 39 17.57 15.38 -9.41
C ILE A 39 18.68 16.13 -10.17
N HIS A 40 18.43 17.34 -10.65
CA HIS A 40 19.40 18.12 -11.42
C HIS A 40 20.62 18.54 -10.60
N ASN A 41 20.44 18.76 -9.29
CA ASN A 41 21.52 19.16 -8.38
C ASN A 41 22.45 18.00 -7.98
N LEU A 42 22.11 16.75 -8.35
CA LEU A 42 22.95 15.60 -8.06
C LEU A 42 24.05 15.44 -9.11
N SER A 43 25.31 15.38 -8.65
CA SER A 43 26.47 15.17 -9.51
C SER A 43 26.52 13.76 -10.11
N SER A 44 25.94 12.77 -9.44
CA SER A 44 25.79 11.40 -9.93
C SER A 44 24.63 10.69 -9.24
N LEU A 45 23.97 9.81 -9.98
CA LEU A 45 22.85 9.00 -9.50
C LEU A 45 23.29 7.54 -9.43
N THR A 46 23.13 6.93 -8.26
CA THR A 46 23.19 5.46 -8.16
C THR A 46 21.94 4.84 -8.80
N PRO A 47 21.99 3.58 -9.25
CA PRO A 47 20.81 2.90 -9.78
C PRO A 47 19.62 2.87 -8.79
N ALA A 48 19.89 2.74 -7.50
CA ALA A 48 18.86 2.72 -6.47
C ALA A 48 18.16 4.09 -6.31
N GLN A 49 18.94 5.18 -6.34
CA GLN A 49 18.39 6.54 -6.32
C GLN A 49 17.58 6.81 -7.58
N LEU A 50 18.05 6.36 -8.75
CA LEU A 50 17.30 6.49 -10.00
C LEU A 50 15.94 5.77 -9.90
N ASP A 51 15.91 4.52 -9.41
CA ASP A 51 14.67 3.78 -9.21
C ASP A 51 13.72 4.52 -8.24
N GLU A 52 14.24 5.11 -7.15
CA GLU A 52 13.46 5.91 -6.20
C GLU A 52 12.88 7.18 -6.86
N TYR A 53 13.68 7.93 -7.63
CA TYR A 53 13.22 9.14 -8.30
C TYR A 53 12.18 8.83 -9.38
N LEU A 54 12.40 7.77 -10.17
CA LEU A 54 11.43 7.31 -11.15
C LEU A 54 10.09 6.97 -10.49
N LEU A 55 10.14 6.26 -9.36
CA LEU A 55 8.93 5.96 -8.60
C LEU A 55 8.24 7.24 -8.10
N LYS A 56 8.98 8.18 -7.48
CA LYS A 56 8.41 9.45 -7.01
C LYS A 56 7.76 10.25 -8.14
N MET A 57 8.44 10.40 -9.27
CA MET A 57 7.89 11.09 -10.45
C MET A 57 6.62 10.42 -10.97
N ALA A 58 6.65 9.09 -11.12
CA ALA A 58 5.51 8.32 -11.59
C ALA A 58 4.29 8.46 -10.66
N MET A 59 4.53 8.45 -9.34
CA MET A 59 3.48 8.58 -8.32
C MET A 59 2.89 9.99 -8.28
N LEU A 60 3.70 11.04 -8.46
CA LEU A 60 3.22 12.41 -8.61
C LEU A 60 2.37 12.56 -9.88
N ASN A 61 2.83 12.01 -11.02
CA ASN A 61 2.08 12.02 -12.27
C ASN A 61 0.74 11.30 -12.12
N ALA A 62 0.72 10.11 -11.52
CA ALA A 62 -0.49 9.35 -11.26
C ALA A 62 -1.45 10.10 -10.33
N GLY A 63 -0.93 10.69 -9.25
CA GLY A 63 -1.74 11.48 -8.33
C GLY A 63 -2.43 12.65 -9.02
N TYR A 64 -1.70 13.39 -9.86
CA TYR A 64 -2.30 14.45 -10.66
C TYR A 64 -3.34 13.93 -11.66
N TYR A 65 -2.97 12.92 -12.42
CA TYR A 65 -3.80 12.33 -13.47
C TYR A 65 -5.12 11.79 -12.94
N ILE A 66 -5.09 11.12 -11.78
CA ILE A 66 -6.26 10.52 -11.12
C ILE A 66 -7.13 11.60 -10.47
N LEU A 67 -6.53 12.51 -9.70
CA LEU A 67 -7.30 13.39 -8.81
C LEU A 67 -7.88 14.62 -9.49
N ARG A 68 -7.28 15.09 -10.60
CA ARG A 68 -7.76 16.28 -11.32
C ARG A 68 -9.10 16.06 -12.04
N ASP A 69 -9.48 14.80 -12.24
CA ASP A 69 -10.67 14.38 -12.96
C ASP A 69 -11.66 13.76 -11.99
N ASP A 70 -12.90 14.28 -11.97
CA ASP A 70 -13.88 13.93 -10.94
C ASP A 70 -14.28 12.46 -11.01
N GLU A 71 -14.43 11.89 -12.21
CA GLU A 71 -14.82 10.50 -12.39
C GLU A 71 -13.72 9.55 -11.88
N ARG A 72 -12.48 9.73 -12.33
CA ARG A 72 -11.35 8.92 -11.85
C ARG A 72 -11.12 9.09 -10.36
N ARG A 73 -11.22 10.31 -9.84
CA ARG A 73 -11.08 10.59 -8.40
C ARG A 73 -12.13 9.83 -7.59
N ASN A 74 -13.40 9.90 -8.00
CA ASN A 74 -14.49 9.24 -7.29
C ASN A 74 -14.36 7.72 -7.35
N ASN A 75 -13.98 7.16 -8.51
CA ASN A 75 -13.71 5.74 -8.67
C ASN A 75 -12.53 5.27 -7.80
N TYR A 76 -11.47 6.07 -7.72
CA TYR A 76 -10.31 5.83 -6.85
C TYR A 76 -10.71 5.78 -5.38
N LEU A 77 -11.41 6.79 -4.89
CA LEU A 77 -11.87 6.86 -3.50
C LEU A 77 -12.79 5.69 -3.15
N MET A 78 -13.74 5.37 -4.03
CA MET A 78 -14.65 4.24 -3.84
C MET A 78 -13.87 2.92 -3.76
N HIS A 79 -12.90 2.71 -4.66
CA HIS A 79 -12.14 1.46 -4.68
C HIS A 79 -11.22 1.34 -3.46
N ARG A 80 -10.54 2.42 -3.06
CA ARG A 80 -9.71 2.48 -1.85
C ARG A 80 -10.53 2.16 -0.61
N LYS A 81 -11.70 2.81 -0.46
CA LYS A 81 -12.63 2.56 0.65
C LYS A 81 -13.11 1.10 0.69
N LYS A 82 -13.46 0.52 -0.46
CA LYS A 82 -13.87 -0.88 -0.56
C LYS A 82 -12.80 -1.85 -0.04
N VAL A 83 -11.54 -1.65 -0.42
CA VAL A 83 -10.43 -2.53 0.04
C VAL A 83 -10.26 -2.44 1.56
N ILE A 84 -10.25 -1.22 2.11
CA ILE A 84 -10.12 -0.98 3.56
C ILE A 84 -11.31 -1.59 4.33
N GLU A 85 -12.54 -1.45 3.82
CA GLU A 85 -13.72 -2.03 4.45
C GLU A 85 -13.73 -3.56 4.40
N LEU A 86 -13.28 -4.16 3.29
CA LEU A 86 -13.14 -5.62 3.17
C LEU A 86 -12.11 -6.16 4.15
N GLU A 87 -10.97 -5.49 4.28
CA GLU A 87 -9.95 -5.83 5.25
C GLU A 87 -10.52 -5.81 6.67
N LYS A 88 -11.17 -4.70 7.05
CA LYS A 88 -11.75 -4.52 8.38
C LYS A 88 -12.76 -5.63 8.69
N LYS A 89 -13.68 -5.91 7.76
CA LYS A 89 -14.68 -6.97 7.91
C LYS A 89 -14.02 -8.34 8.07
N TRP A 90 -13.01 -8.64 7.25
CA TRP A 90 -12.28 -9.90 7.36
C TRP A 90 -11.61 -10.03 8.72
N CYS A 91 -10.85 -9.02 9.16
CA CYS A 91 -10.17 -9.06 10.46
C CYS A 91 -11.17 -9.22 11.62
N GLU A 92 -12.30 -8.52 11.60
CA GLU A 92 -13.34 -8.63 12.64
C GLU A 92 -13.94 -10.05 12.73
N VAL A 93 -14.12 -10.74 11.60
CA VAL A 93 -14.63 -12.12 11.57
C VAL A 93 -13.53 -13.10 11.98
N ALA A 94 -12.32 -12.95 11.44
CA ALA A 94 -11.18 -13.82 11.72
C ALA A 94 -10.70 -13.73 13.18
N GLU A 95 -10.87 -12.59 13.85
CA GLU A 95 -10.59 -12.48 15.29
C GLU A 95 -11.53 -13.34 16.14
N LYS A 96 -12.81 -13.44 15.75
CA LYS A 96 -13.85 -14.19 16.45
C LYS A 96 -13.79 -15.69 16.15
N ASP A 97 -13.71 -16.03 14.87
CA ASP A 97 -13.70 -17.40 14.38
C ASP A 97 -12.78 -17.53 13.14
N PRO A 98 -11.47 -17.74 13.37
CA PRO A 98 -10.46 -17.82 12.30
C PRO A 98 -10.73 -18.91 11.27
N ASP A 99 -11.34 -20.02 11.69
CA ASP A 99 -11.55 -21.21 10.87
C ASP A 99 -12.94 -21.22 10.19
N SER A 100 -13.71 -20.15 10.35
CA SER A 100 -15.02 -20.02 9.71
C SER A 100 -14.90 -19.93 8.19
N GLN A 101 -15.87 -20.52 7.49
CA GLN A 101 -16.00 -20.39 6.03
C GLN A 101 -16.16 -18.93 5.60
N GLU A 102 -16.77 -18.09 6.43
CA GLU A 102 -16.93 -16.67 6.16
C GLU A 102 -15.61 -15.91 6.28
N ALA A 103 -14.75 -16.23 7.25
CA ALA A 103 -13.40 -15.65 7.34
C ALA A 103 -12.57 -15.97 6.09
N ASP A 104 -12.55 -17.22 5.62
CA ASP A 104 -11.82 -17.58 4.39
C ASP A 104 -12.42 -16.93 3.14
N ARG A 105 -13.75 -16.85 3.05
CA ARG A 105 -14.42 -16.14 1.95
C ARG A 105 -14.02 -14.66 1.91
N LEU A 106 -14.11 -13.95 3.04
CA LEU A 106 -13.75 -12.53 3.15
C LEU A 106 -12.27 -12.31 2.87
N ARG A 107 -11.38 -13.20 3.33
CA ARG A 107 -9.95 -13.17 3.00
C ARG A 107 -9.71 -13.19 1.49
N ARG A 108 -10.36 -14.11 0.76
CA ARG A 108 -10.22 -14.23 -0.70
C ARG A 108 -10.87 -13.06 -1.45
N GLU A 109 -11.96 -12.51 -0.93
CA GLU A 109 -12.58 -11.30 -1.49
C GLU A 109 -11.66 -10.08 -1.30
N TYR A 110 -11.07 -9.93 -0.12
CA TYR A 110 -10.10 -8.89 0.19
C TYR A 110 -8.84 -9.00 -0.69
N ASP A 111 -8.24 -10.19 -0.77
CA ASP A 111 -7.02 -10.42 -1.57
C ASP A 111 -7.22 -10.07 -3.04
N ARG A 112 -8.33 -10.51 -3.64
CA ARG A 112 -8.70 -10.13 -5.02
C ARG A 112 -8.87 -8.61 -5.15
N ALA A 113 -9.61 -7.98 -4.25
CA ALA A 113 -9.83 -6.53 -4.29
C ALA A 113 -8.52 -5.75 -4.13
N LEU A 114 -7.60 -6.22 -3.28
CA LEU A 114 -6.28 -5.62 -3.11
C LEU A 114 -5.44 -5.74 -4.39
N GLN A 115 -5.36 -6.93 -4.98
CA GLN A 115 -4.62 -7.15 -6.23
C GLN A 115 -5.17 -6.29 -7.37
N ASP A 116 -6.49 -6.21 -7.50
CA ASP A 116 -7.17 -5.37 -8.49
C ASP A 116 -6.87 -3.88 -8.25
N PHE A 117 -6.98 -3.42 -7.00
CA PHE A 117 -6.69 -2.04 -6.62
C PHE A 117 -5.23 -1.66 -6.92
N LEU A 118 -4.28 -2.49 -6.50
CA LEU A 118 -2.86 -2.26 -6.74
C LEU A 118 -2.55 -2.30 -8.24
N THR A 119 -3.09 -3.25 -9.00
CA THR A 119 -2.87 -3.30 -10.45
C THR A 119 -3.40 -2.04 -11.13
N LYS A 120 -4.62 -1.61 -10.79
CA LYS A 120 -5.24 -0.44 -11.39
C LYS A 120 -4.49 0.85 -11.07
N TYR A 121 -4.21 1.07 -9.79
CA TYR A 121 -3.74 2.37 -9.30
C TYR A 121 -2.21 2.46 -9.16
N MET A 122 -1.46 1.36 -9.20
CA MET A 122 0.02 1.36 -9.14
C MET A 122 0.70 1.01 -10.47
N GLU A 123 -0.02 0.39 -11.41
CA GLU A 123 0.55 -0.02 -12.69
C GLU A 123 -0.18 0.66 -13.84
N GLU A 124 -1.47 0.37 -14.06
CA GLU A 124 -2.20 0.86 -15.24
C GLU A 124 -2.29 2.40 -15.29
N LEU A 125 -2.90 3.03 -14.28
CA LEU A 125 -3.10 4.47 -14.28
C LEU A 125 -1.79 5.26 -14.14
N VAL A 126 -0.75 4.64 -13.56
CA VAL A 126 0.57 5.25 -13.47
C VAL A 126 1.24 5.31 -14.85
N LEU A 127 1.16 4.24 -15.63
CA LEU A 127 1.67 4.21 -17.00
C LEU A 127 0.86 5.12 -17.92
N GLU A 128 -0.47 5.16 -17.77
CA GLU A 128 -1.31 6.11 -18.49
C GLU A 128 -0.96 7.56 -18.15
N ALA A 129 -0.72 7.88 -16.88
CA ALA A 129 -0.31 9.21 -16.47
C ALA A 129 1.02 9.64 -17.10
N GLY A 130 1.95 8.70 -17.35
CA GLY A 130 3.18 8.97 -18.09
C GLY A 130 2.99 9.31 -19.57
N ARG A 131 1.78 9.13 -20.11
CA ARG A 131 1.40 9.47 -21.49
C ARG A 131 0.44 10.67 -21.57
N ASP A 132 0.01 11.17 -20.42
CA ASP A 132 -0.82 12.37 -20.35
C ASP A 132 -0.01 13.62 -20.71
N ARG A 133 -0.59 14.49 -21.55
CA ARG A 133 0.10 15.68 -22.06
C ARG A 133 0.62 16.59 -20.94
N GLU A 134 -0.22 16.91 -19.95
CA GLU A 134 0.19 17.86 -18.90
C GLU A 134 1.17 17.23 -17.91
N CYS A 135 1.05 15.91 -17.66
CA CYS A 135 2.06 15.19 -16.88
C CYS A 135 3.42 15.19 -17.59
N VAL A 136 3.44 14.81 -18.87
CA VAL A 136 4.67 14.78 -19.69
C VAL A 136 5.34 16.14 -19.74
N GLU A 137 4.57 17.20 -20.01
CA GLU A 137 5.06 18.58 -20.06
C GLU A 137 5.62 19.04 -18.71
N THR A 138 5.01 18.65 -17.60
CA THR A 138 5.41 19.12 -16.26
C THR A 138 6.60 18.33 -15.71
N SER A 139 6.65 17.03 -15.95
CA SER A 139 7.67 16.14 -15.38
C SER A 139 8.84 15.87 -16.31
N ASN A 140 8.84 16.38 -17.55
CA ASN A 140 9.76 15.97 -18.61
C ASN A 140 9.80 14.44 -18.81
N TRP A 141 8.64 13.79 -18.67
CA TRP A 141 8.57 12.34 -18.84
C TRP A 141 8.84 11.98 -20.30
N ASP A 142 9.74 11.03 -20.52
CA ASP A 142 10.17 10.65 -21.86
C ASP A 142 10.16 9.11 -22.03
N PRO A 143 10.42 8.60 -23.25
CA PRO A 143 10.45 7.16 -23.50
C PRO A 143 11.51 6.40 -22.69
N PHE A 144 12.58 7.05 -22.22
CA PHE A 144 13.55 6.43 -21.32
C PHE A 144 12.92 6.18 -19.94
N HIS A 145 12.21 7.15 -19.37
CA HIS A 145 11.49 6.99 -18.11
C HIS A 145 10.48 5.84 -18.17
N GLU A 146 9.65 5.79 -19.22
CA GLU A 146 8.62 4.75 -19.39
C GLU A 146 9.21 3.33 -19.42
N ARG A 147 10.32 3.12 -20.12
CA ARG A 147 11.00 1.81 -20.18
C ARG A 147 11.48 1.33 -18.81
N HIS A 148 11.96 2.24 -17.97
CA HIS A 148 12.53 1.90 -16.66
C HIS A 148 11.44 1.80 -15.58
N ALA A 149 10.41 2.66 -15.67
CA ALA A 149 9.34 2.74 -14.69
C ALA A 149 8.57 1.43 -14.56
N SER A 150 8.26 0.73 -15.65
CA SER A 150 7.51 -0.54 -15.61
C SER A 150 8.11 -1.57 -14.65
N ARG A 151 9.44 -1.74 -14.66
CA ARG A 151 10.15 -2.64 -13.74
C ARG A 151 10.03 -2.15 -12.30
N VAL A 152 10.28 -0.87 -12.07
CA VAL A 152 10.25 -0.24 -10.74
C VAL A 152 8.86 -0.34 -10.12
N LEU A 153 7.81 -0.02 -10.89
CA LEU A 153 6.42 -0.08 -10.47
C LEU A 153 6.01 -1.50 -10.10
N ARG A 154 6.40 -2.50 -10.90
CA ARG A 154 6.11 -3.90 -10.59
C ARG A 154 6.76 -4.35 -9.27
N HIS A 155 8.04 -4.03 -9.07
CA HIS A 155 8.73 -4.35 -7.82
C HIS A 155 8.10 -3.63 -6.63
N TYR A 156 7.77 -2.36 -6.78
CA TYR A 156 7.15 -1.58 -5.72
C TYR A 156 5.74 -2.09 -5.38
N ARG A 157 4.94 -2.47 -6.39
CA ARG A 157 3.63 -3.10 -6.20
C ARG A 157 3.74 -4.40 -5.41
N GLN A 158 4.68 -5.27 -5.79
CA GLN A 158 4.93 -6.53 -5.08
C GLN A 158 5.35 -6.28 -3.63
N LYS A 159 6.27 -5.34 -3.41
CA LYS A 159 6.71 -4.95 -2.06
C LYS A 159 5.53 -4.45 -1.22
N LEU A 160 4.69 -3.58 -1.77
CA LEU A 160 3.55 -3.02 -1.05
C LEU A 160 2.52 -4.10 -0.72
N TYR A 161 2.23 -4.99 -1.68
CA TYR A 161 1.38 -6.16 -1.45
C TYR A 161 1.92 -7.01 -0.30
N SER A 162 3.21 -7.37 -0.31
CA SER A 162 3.85 -8.11 0.78
C SER A 162 3.74 -7.39 2.13
N GLN A 163 4.03 -6.09 2.19
CA GLN A 163 3.93 -5.31 3.43
C GLN A 163 2.50 -5.26 3.99
N ILE A 164 1.50 -5.14 3.11
CA ILE A 164 0.09 -5.17 3.50
C ILE A 164 -0.28 -6.55 4.05
N HIS A 165 0.26 -7.62 3.47
CA HIS A 165 -0.01 -8.98 3.91
C HIS A 165 0.72 -9.34 5.22
N GLU A 166 1.99 -8.98 5.36
CA GLU A 166 2.82 -9.25 6.55
C GLU A 166 2.25 -8.64 7.83
N ARG A 167 1.54 -7.51 7.73
CA ARG A 167 0.87 -6.90 8.89
C ARG A 167 -0.43 -7.59 9.30
N LEU A 168 -1.00 -8.43 8.45
CA LEU A 168 -2.31 -9.03 8.71
C LEU A 168 -2.13 -10.26 9.62
N PRO A 169 -2.96 -10.39 10.66
CA PRO A 169 -2.87 -11.53 11.56
C PRO A 169 -3.13 -12.82 10.77
N TYR A 170 -2.26 -13.82 10.98
CA TYR A 170 -2.37 -15.16 10.40
C TYR A 170 -2.13 -15.26 8.88
N TYR A 171 -1.35 -14.35 8.30
CA TYR A 171 -0.99 -14.40 6.87
C TYR A 171 -0.22 -15.68 6.50
N ASP A 172 0.81 -16.05 7.28
CA ASP A 172 1.65 -17.24 7.02
C ASP A 172 1.57 -18.31 8.13
N VAL A 173 0.92 -18.01 9.25
CA VAL A 173 0.91 -18.90 10.42
C VAL A 173 -0.52 -19.00 10.94
N THR A 174 -1.08 -20.22 10.91
CA THR A 174 -2.33 -20.54 11.61
C THR A 174 -2.25 -20.02 13.04
N LYS A 175 -3.33 -19.41 13.54
CA LYS A 175 -3.39 -18.94 14.94
C LYS A 175 -2.94 -20.09 15.84
N PRO A 176 -1.93 -19.91 16.72
CA PRO A 176 -1.53 -20.97 17.61
C PRO A 176 -2.75 -21.34 18.46
N GLN A 177 -3.20 -22.59 18.32
CA GLN A 177 -4.18 -23.21 19.20
C GLN A 177 -3.49 -23.40 20.56
N ILE A 178 -3.53 -22.36 21.40
CA ILE A 178 -2.99 -22.43 22.76
C ILE A 178 -4.05 -23.08 23.64
N ASP A 179 -3.83 -24.35 24.00
CA ASP A 179 -4.59 -25.00 25.07
C ASP A 179 -4.13 -24.42 26.42
N TRP A 180 -4.91 -23.48 26.94
CA TRP A 180 -4.64 -22.85 28.23
C TRP A 180 -4.83 -23.81 29.41
N ASP A 181 -5.63 -24.86 29.25
CA ASP A 181 -5.83 -25.86 30.30
C ASP A 181 -4.65 -26.83 30.37
N GLU A 182 -4.06 -27.19 29.21
CA GLU A 182 -2.77 -27.88 29.16
C GLU A 182 -1.68 -27.06 29.84
N ARG A 183 -1.55 -25.77 29.51
CA ARG A 183 -0.56 -24.88 30.13
C ARG A 183 -0.75 -24.74 31.64
N LYS A 184 -1.98 -24.61 32.13
CA LYS A 184 -2.27 -24.57 33.56
C LYS A 184 -1.82 -25.85 34.27
N LYS A 185 -2.06 -27.02 33.67
CA LYS A 185 -1.63 -28.30 34.23
C LYS A 185 -0.10 -28.43 34.29
N ILE A 186 0.59 -27.97 33.25
CA ILE A 186 2.07 -27.97 33.20
C ILE A 186 2.64 -27.01 34.25
N VAL A 187 2.11 -25.79 34.38
CA VAL A 187 2.57 -24.84 35.41
C VAL A 187 2.35 -25.41 36.80
N ALA A 188 1.17 -26.01 37.05
CA ALA A 188 0.87 -26.64 38.34
C ALA A 188 1.80 -27.83 38.66
N SER A 189 2.25 -28.59 37.66
CA SER A 189 3.20 -29.70 37.87
C SER A 189 4.62 -29.21 38.14
N ILE A 190 5.08 -28.15 37.46
CA ILE A 190 6.39 -27.53 37.69
C ILE A 190 6.47 -26.93 39.10
N VAL A 191 5.47 -26.14 39.50
CA VAL A 191 5.41 -25.53 40.83
C VAL A 191 5.38 -26.60 41.94
N ARG A 192 4.63 -27.69 41.75
CA ARG A 192 4.65 -28.81 42.71
C ARG A 192 6.00 -29.52 42.79
N LYS A 193 6.72 -29.60 41.68
CA LYS A 193 8.01 -30.27 41.61
C LYS A 193 9.10 -29.45 42.30
N GLU A 194 9.12 -28.13 42.09
CA GLU A 194 10.02 -27.23 42.82
C GLU A 194 9.75 -27.24 44.33
N LEU A 195 8.49 -27.27 44.76
CA LEU A 195 8.13 -27.38 46.18
C LEU A 195 8.49 -28.73 46.81
N SER A 196 8.72 -29.78 46.02
CA SER A 196 9.13 -31.11 46.51
C SER A 196 10.64 -31.33 46.49
N GLU A 197 11.41 -30.43 45.89
CA GLU A 197 12.88 -30.47 45.86
C GLU A 197 13.51 -29.64 47.02
N ASP A 198 12.68 -28.92 47.79
CA ASP A 198 13.06 -28.13 48.98
C ASP A 198 12.73 -28.82 50.34
N GLU A 199 12.29 -30.09 50.34
CA GLU A 199 12.12 -30.96 51.53
C GLU A 199 13.26 -31.99 51.66
#